data_AF-A0A523E109-F1
#
_entry.id   AF-A0A523E109-F1
#
_cell.length_a   1.000
_cell.length_b   1.000
_cell.length_c   1.000
_cell.angle_alpha   90.00
_cell.angle_beta   90.00
_cell.angle_gamma   90.00
#
_symmetry.space_group_name_H-M   'P 1'
#
loop_
_entity.id
_entity.type
_entity.pdbx_description
1 polymer ?
#
loop_
_entity_poly.entity_id
_entity_poly.type
_entity_poly.pdbx_seq_one_letter_code
_entity_poly.pdbx_strand_id
1 'polypeptide(L)'
;MCVLIMLGIGLAVPALVARGKLPPLEQPDDAAPLFLLNFAPELLAGLVFAGILAAIMSSVDSFLNIGSAALVQDLPKAFGRSVRDELFWGRAATLGIAVVAGVFAYAHGDLIALLGTLAYGTFGVAFAPVMAIGLNWKRVNADAASASISTGLFLKMPPQQNLWVISGSGRSPSV
;
A
#
# COMPACT_ATOMS: atom_id res chain seq x y z
N MET A 1 -4.84 18.49 5.12
CA MET A 1 -4.74 19.29 3.87
C MET A 1 -4.68 18.41 2.62
N CYS A 2 -3.72 17.49 2.48
CA CYS A 2 -3.63 16.60 1.30
C CYS A 2 -4.92 15.80 1.01
N VAL A 3 -5.56 15.24 2.05
CA VAL A 3 -6.84 14.51 1.92
C VAL A 3 -7.96 15.37 1.34
N LEU A 4 -8.06 16.64 1.75
CA LEU A 4 -9.09 17.55 1.25
C LEU A 4 -8.89 17.89 -0.23
N ILE A 5 -7.62 18.02 -0.66
CA ILE A 5 -7.28 18.26 -2.06
C ILE A 5 -7.68 17.05 -2.91
N MET A 6 -7.34 15.83 -2.48
CA MET A 6 -7.67 14.60 -3.21
C MET A 6 -9.17 14.33 -3.27
N LEU A 7 -9.89 14.56 -2.17
CA LEU A 7 -11.36 14.49 -2.18
C LEU A 7 -11.99 15.54 -3.09
N GLY A 8 -11.43 16.76 -3.11
CA GLY A 8 -11.87 17.82 -4.01
C GLY A 8 -11.71 17.45 -5.48
N ILE A 9 -10.53 16.96 -5.88
CA ILE A 9 -10.25 16.51 -7.25
C ILE A 9 -11.13 15.31 -7.61
N GLY A 10 -11.25 14.33 -6.71
CA GLY A 10 -12.05 13.11 -6.90
C GLY A 10 -13.55 13.37 -7.08
N LEU A 11 -14.08 14.49 -6.56
CA LEU A 11 -15.47 14.91 -6.81
C LEU A 11 -15.59 15.86 -8.02
N ALA A 12 -14.63 16.76 -8.19
CA ALA A 12 -14.69 17.79 -9.23
C ALA A 12 -14.48 17.22 -10.64
N VAL A 13 -13.56 16.28 -10.83
CA VAL A 13 -13.24 15.73 -12.16
C VAL A 13 -14.40 14.91 -12.74
N PRO A 14 -15.01 13.95 -12.02
CA PRO A 14 -16.20 13.26 -12.51
C PRO A 14 -17.37 14.21 -12.78
N ALA A 15 -17.54 15.26 -11.98
CA ALA A 15 -18.56 16.28 -12.22
C ALA A 15 -18.31 17.12 -13.49
N LEU A 16 -17.05 17.36 -13.85
CA LEU A 16 -16.66 18.06 -15.08
C LEU A 16 -16.81 17.17 -16.31
N VAL A 17 -16.52 15.87 -16.19
CA VAL A 17 -16.80 14.85 -17.22
C VAL A 17 -18.31 14.74 -17.46
N ALA A 18 -19.12 14.69 -16.39
CA ALA A 18 -20.58 14.66 -16.50
C ALA A 18 -21.17 15.93 -17.15
N ARG A 19 -20.48 17.06 -17.06
CA ARG A 19 -20.83 18.33 -17.73
C ARG A 19 -20.26 18.47 -19.15
N GLY A 20 -19.57 17.44 -19.67
CA GLY A 20 -18.99 17.43 -21.01
C GLY A 20 -17.77 18.34 -21.20
N LYS A 21 -17.13 18.79 -20.11
CA LYS A 21 -15.96 19.70 -20.16
C LYS A 21 -14.62 18.96 -20.20
N LEU A 22 -14.59 17.66 -19.89
CA LEU A 22 -13.40 16.83 -19.90
C LEU A 22 -13.70 15.49 -20.60
N PRO A 23 -12.69 14.84 -21.21
CA PRO A 23 -12.84 13.50 -21.78
C PRO A 23 -13.23 12.47 -20.68
N PRO A 24 -13.99 11.41 -21.03
CA PRO A 24 -14.35 10.36 -20.09
C PRO A 24 -13.10 9.68 -19.52
N LEU A 25 -13.11 9.42 -18.21
CA LEU A 25 -12.03 8.73 -17.51
C LEU A 25 -12.03 7.25 -17.91
N GLU A 26 -10.88 6.73 -18.35
CA GLU A 26 -10.70 5.29 -18.58
C GLU A 26 -10.47 4.56 -17.25
N GLN A 27 -9.64 5.14 -16.37
CA GLN A 27 -9.40 4.64 -15.03
C GLN A 27 -9.63 5.72 -13.95
N PRO A 28 -10.10 5.36 -12.73
CA PRO A 28 -10.30 6.31 -11.64
C PRO A 28 -9.03 7.10 -11.26
N ASP A 29 -7.86 6.47 -11.44
CA ASP A 29 -6.56 7.04 -11.07
C ASP A 29 -6.10 8.17 -12.01
N ASP A 30 -6.71 8.30 -13.19
CA ASP A 30 -6.39 9.35 -14.17
C ASP A 30 -6.95 10.73 -13.79
N ALA A 31 -7.83 10.80 -12.78
CA ALA A 31 -8.50 12.04 -12.41
C ALA A 31 -7.52 13.15 -12.01
N ALA A 32 -6.51 12.82 -11.21
CA ALA A 32 -5.49 13.77 -10.76
C ALA A 32 -4.57 14.28 -11.89
N PRO A 33 -3.94 13.41 -12.71
CA PRO A 33 -3.12 13.87 -13.82
C PRO A 33 -3.92 14.66 -14.87
N LEU A 34 -5.15 14.25 -15.19
CA LEU A 34 -5.99 14.99 -16.15
C LEU A 34 -6.39 16.36 -15.63
N PHE A 35 -6.73 16.49 -14.35
CA PHE A 35 -7.00 17.80 -13.74
C PHE A 35 -5.77 18.70 -13.84
N LEU A 36 -4.60 18.16 -13.52
CA LEU A 36 -3.37 18.91 -13.47
C LEU A 36 -2.91 19.37 -14.86
N LEU A 37 -3.05 18.52 -15.89
CA LEU A 37 -2.72 18.87 -17.28
C LEU A 37 -3.68 19.90 -17.90
N ASN A 38 -4.96 19.92 -17.50
CA ASN A 38 -5.95 20.83 -18.08
C ASN A 38 -6.06 22.17 -17.34
N PHE A 39 -5.75 22.22 -16.05
CA PHE A 39 -5.96 23.41 -15.21
C PHE A 39 -4.67 24.06 -14.68
N ALA A 40 -3.51 23.39 -14.73
CA ALA A 40 -2.25 23.96 -14.29
C ALA A 40 -1.39 24.48 -15.47
N PRO A 41 -0.56 25.50 -15.27
CA PRO A 41 0.46 25.90 -16.25
C PRO A 41 1.45 24.75 -16.51
N GLU A 42 1.90 24.59 -17.75
CA GLU A 42 2.77 23.48 -18.19
C GLU A 42 4.05 23.32 -17.33
N LEU A 43 4.68 24.44 -16.98
CA LEU A 43 5.87 24.46 -16.11
C LEU A 43 5.59 23.94 -14.70
N LEU A 44 4.46 24.35 -14.13
CA LEU A 44 4.04 23.89 -12.81
C LEU A 44 3.60 22.43 -12.85
N ALA A 45 2.95 22.02 -13.95
CA ALA A 45 2.53 20.65 -14.15
C ALA A 45 3.74 19.68 -14.14
N GLY A 46 4.77 20.00 -14.92
CA GLY A 46 6.02 19.23 -14.96
C GLY A 46 6.72 19.20 -13.60
N LEU A 47 6.76 20.32 -12.87
CA LEU A 47 7.34 20.37 -11.53
C LEU A 47 6.60 19.47 -10.54
N VAL A 48 5.26 19.44 -10.59
CA VAL A 48 4.46 18.59 -9.70
C VAL A 48 4.66 17.12 -10.03
N PHE A 49 4.68 16.73 -11.31
CA PHE A 49 4.97 15.34 -11.69
C PHE A 49 6.36 14.91 -11.23
N ALA A 50 7.38 15.76 -11.40
CA ALA A 50 8.72 15.49 -10.88
C ALA A 50 8.72 15.31 -9.34
N GLY A 51 7.98 16.16 -8.63
CA GLY A 51 7.82 16.05 -7.17
C GLY A 51 7.12 14.76 -6.73
N ILE A 52 6.06 14.34 -7.43
CA ILE A 52 5.36 13.08 -7.17
C ILE A 52 6.29 11.89 -7.38
N LEU A 53 7.02 11.85 -8.50
CA LEU A 53 7.99 10.79 -8.78
C LEU A 53 9.10 10.74 -7.72
N ALA A 54 9.61 11.90 -7.30
CA ALA A 54 10.59 11.98 -6.22
C ALA A 54 10.04 11.45 -4.88
N ALA A 55 8.79 11.78 -4.54
CA ALA A 55 8.12 11.29 -3.33
C ALA A 55 7.87 9.77 -3.36
N ILE A 56 7.49 9.23 -4.53
CA ILE A 56 7.33 7.79 -4.73
C ILE A 56 8.67 7.09 -4.56
N MET A 57 9.75 7.59 -5.18
CA MET A 57 11.08 7.01 -5.07
C MET A 57 11.53 6.93 -3.61
N SER A 58 11.37 8.01 -2.84
CA SER A 58 11.70 8.03 -1.41
C SER A 58 10.92 6.99 -0.59
N SER A 59 9.67 6.74 -0.95
CA SER A 59 8.84 5.73 -0.28
C SER A 59 9.29 4.32 -0.65
N VAL A 60 9.56 4.09 -1.93
CA VAL A 60 10.10 2.80 -2.43
C VAL A 60 11.44 2.49 -1.78
N ASP A 61 12.35 3.46 -1.71
CA ASP A 61 13.66 3.31 -1.06
C ASP A 61 13.50 2.91 0.42
N SER A 62 12.54 3.54 1.11
CA SER A 62 12.24 3.21 2.52
C SER A 62 11.72 1.78 2.68
N PHE A 63 10.80 1.33 1.81
CA PHE A 63 10.29 -0.05 1.86
C PHE A 63 11.34 -1.08 1.47
N LEU A 64 12.17 -0.80 0.47
CA LEU A 64 13.27 -1.67 0.07
C LEU A 64 14.31 -1.80 1.18
N ASN A 65 14.62 -0.70 1.87
CA ASN A 65 15.56 -0.70 2.98
C ASN A 65 15.02 -1.49 4.18
N ILE A 66 13.77 -1.23 4.60
CA ILE A 66 13.14 -1.96 5.70
C ILE A 66 12.99 -3.45 5.36
N GLY A 67 12.57 -3.78 4.14
CA GLY A 67 12.44 -5.17 3.69
C GLY A 67 13.79 -5.91 3.65
N SER A 68 14.84 -5.23 3.20
CA SER A 68 16.21 -5.77 3.20
C SER A 68 16.71 -6.05 4.62
N ALA A 69 16.52 -5.10 5.54
CA ALA A 69 16.87 -5.29 6.95
C ALA A 69 16.10 -6.46 7.58
N ALA A 70 14.80 -6.58 7.28
CA ALA A 70 13.98 -7.68 7.77
C ALA A 70 14.50 -9.06 7.30
N LEU A 71 14.91 -9.17 6.02
CA LEU A 71 15.42 -10.42 5.46
C LEU A 71 16.82 -10.78 5.93
N VAL A 72 17.70 -9.80 6.13
CA VAL A 72 19.13 -10.04 6.41
C VAL A 72 19.44 -10.02 7.91
N GLN A 73 18.70 -9.26 8.72
CA GLN A 73 18.96 -9.12 10.14
C GLN A 73 17.84 -9.75 10.98
N ASP A 74 16.58 -9.37 10.77
CA ASP A 74 15.49 -9.80 11.66
C ASP A 74 15.18 -11.29 11.52
N LEU A 75 15.04 -11.78 10.28
CA LEU A 75 14.70 -13.16 10.01
C LEU A 75 15.80 -14.13 10.49
N PRO A 76 17.10 -13.92 10.18
CA PRO A 76 18.17 -14.79 10.67
C PRO A 76 18.27 -14.75 12.20
N LYS A 77 18.14 -13.57 12.80
CA LYS A 77 18.16 -13.41 14.27
C LYS A 77 16.98 -14.14 14.93
N ALA A 78 15.79 -14.10 14.34
CA ALA A 78 14.63 -14.86 14.82
C ALA A 78 14.85 -16.38 14.76
N PHE A 79 15.62 -16.86 13.76
CA PHE A 79 16.04 -18.26 13.64
C PHE A 79 17.34 -18.60 14.40
N GLY A 80 17.91 -17.66 15.17
CA GLY A 80 19.14 -17.86 15.94
C GLY A 80 20.41 -17.98 15.08
N ARG A 81 20.39 -17.50 13.84
CA ARG A 81 21.53 -17.47 12.91
C ARG A 81 22.08 -16.05 12.78
N SER A 82 23.40 -15.93 12.65
CA SER A 82 24.05 -14.66 12.27
C SER A 82 24.47 -14.70 10.80
N VAL A 83 24.28 -13.58 10.09
CA VAL A 83 24.72 -13.44 8.71
C VAL A 83 26.12 -12.84 8.71
N ARG A 84 27.05 -13.49 8.01
CA ARG A 84 28.35 -12.90 7.67
C ARG A 84 28.17 -12.02 6.43
N ASP A 85 28.83 -10.87 6.39
CA ASP A 85 28.73 -9.87 5.31
C ASP A 85 27.32 -9.33 5.08
N GLU A 86 26.72 -8.76 6.13
CA GLU A 86 25.37 -8.15 6.10
C GLU A 86 25.21 -7.11 4.98
N LEU A 87 26.28 -6.40 4.60
CA LEU A 87 26.22 -5.40 3.54
C LEU A 87 26.01 -6.02 2.15
N PHE A 88 26.68 -7.14 1.86
CA PHE A 88 26.54 -7.81 0.56
C PHE A 88 25.15 -8.43 0.45
N TRP A 89 24.72 -9.15 1.50
CA TRP A 89 23.39 -9.75 1.55
C TRP A 89 22.28 -8.70 1.58
N GLY A 90 22.49 -7.56 2.23
CA GLY A 90 21.57 -6.42 2.20
C GLY A 90 21.35 -5.89 0.79
N ARG A 91 22.43 -5.68 0.03
CA ARG A 91 22.32 -5.24 -1.37
C ARG A 91 21.65 -6.29 -2.26
N ALA A 92 21.98 -7.56 -2.06
CA ALA A 92 21.36 -8.67 -2.80
C ALA A 92 19.85 -8.80 -2.49
N ALA A 93 19.46 -8.66 -1.22
CA ALA A 93 18.06 -8.67 -0.80
C ALA A 93 17.30 -7.47 -1.36
N THR A 94 17.86 -6.26 -1.31
CA THR A 94 17.27 -5.05 -1.92
C THR A 94 17.04 -5.26 -3.42
N LEU A 95 18.04 -5.77 -4.15
CA LEU A 95 17.91 -6.04 -5.58
C LEU A 95 16.85 -7.11 -5.85
N GLY A 96 16.84 -8.19 -5.07
CA GLY A 96 15.85 -9.26 -5.18
C GLY A 96 14.41 -8.76 -4.97
N ILE A 97 14.17 -7.99 -3.91
CA ILE A 97 12.86 -7.40 -3.64
C ILE A 97 12.46 -6.45 -4.77
N ALA A 98 13.38 -5.59 -5.24
CA ALA A 98 13.09 -4.63 -6.31
C ALA A 98 12.71 -5.32 -7.63
N VAL A 99 13.42 -6.39 -8.01
CA VAL A 99 13.11 -7.17 -9.22
C VAL A 99 11.75 -7.85 -9.10
N VAL A 100 11.47 -8.53 -7.98
CA VAL A 100 10.18 -9.18 -7.76
C VAL A 100 9.05 -8.16 -7.78
N ALA A 101 9.19 -7.04 -7.06
CA ALA A 101 8.21 -5.97 -7.06
C ALA A 101 7.97 -5.39 -8.46
N GLY A 102 9.03 -5.16 -9.24
CA GLY A 102 8.93 -4.67 -10.62
C GLY A 102 8.22 -5.65 -11.55
N VAL A 103 8.52 -6.95 -11.45
CA VAL A 103 7.84 -8.00 -12.25
C VAL A 103 6.36 -8.08 -11.89
N PHE A 104 6.02 -8.05 -10.60
CA PHE A 104 4.62 -8.04 -10.15
C PHE A 104 3.87 -6.79 -10.63
N ALA A 105 4.51 -5.62 -10.53
CA ALA A 105 3.93 -4.37 -10.98
C ALA A 105 3.65 -4.37 -12.50
N TYR A 106 4.56 -4.92 -13.30
CA TYR A 106 4.38 -5.03 -14.74
C TYR A 106 3.27 -6.02 -15.13
N ALA A 107 3.20 -7.16 -14.45
CA ALA A 107 2.30 -8.23 -14.85
C ALA A 107 0.84 -8.05 -14.36
N HIS A 108 0.60 -7.37 -13.23
CA HIS A 108 -0.69 -7.38 -12.54
C HIS A 108 -1.14 -5.99 -12.05
N GLY A 109 -1.40 -5.05 -12.98
CA GLY A 109 -1.79 -3.66 -12.65
C GLY A 109 -2.94 -3.53 -11.64
N ASP A 110 -4.09 -4.14 -11.94
CA ASP A 110 -5.29 -4.04 -11.08
C ASP A 110 -5.12 -4.72 -9.72
N LEU A 111 -4.24 -5.72 -9.63
CA LEU A 111 -4.00 -6.45 -8.39
C LEU A 111 -3.20 -5.62 -7.39
N ILE A 112 -2.43 -4.63 -7.84
CA ILE A 112 -1.59 -3.80 -6.97
C ILE A 112 -2.45 -3.03 -5.96
N ALA A 113 -3.55 -2.43 -6.41
CA ALA A 113 -4.46 -1.68 -5.54
C ALA A 113 -5.11 -2.60 -4.49
N LEU A 114 -5.52 -3.80 -4.91
CA LEU A 114 -6.11 -4.80 -4.03
C LEU A 114 -5.08 -5.33 -3.02
N LEU A 115 -3.88 -5.69 -3.49
CA LEU A 115 -2.81 -6.23 -2.65
C LEU A 115 -2.31 -5.20 -1.63
N GLY A 116 -2.19 -3.92 -2.04
CA GLY A 116 -1.87 -2.81 -1.16
C GLY A 116 -2.94 -2.61 -0.08
N THR A 117 -4.22 -2.60 -0.46
CA THR A 117 -5.35 -2.47 0.49
C THR A 117 -5.39 -3.63 1.48
N LEU A 118 -5.18 -4.86 0.99
CA LEU A 118 -5.10 -6.03 1.85
C LEU A 118 -3.91 -5.96 2.80
N ALA A 119 -2.72 -5.63 2.31
CA ALA A 119 -1.48 -5.55 3.08
C ALA A 119 -1.54 -4.48 4.18
N TYR A 120 -1.91 -3.24 3.85
CA TYR A 120 -2.04 -2.19 4.87
C TYR A 120 -3.17 -2.49 5.86
N GLY A 121 -4.26 -3.08 5.39
CA GLY A 121 -5.32 -3.49 6.30
C GLY A 121 -4.90 -4.64 7.22
N THR A 122 -4.08 -5.61 6.76
CA THR A 122 -3.68 -6.77 7.59
C THR A 122 -2.65 -6.31 8.60
N PHE A 123 -1.73 -5.45 8.16
CA PHE A 123 -0.81 -4.75 9.03
C PHE A 123 -1.56 -3.99 10.14
N GLY A 124 -2.56 -3.19 9.78
CA GLY A 124 -3.40 -2.47 10.74
C GLY A 124 -4.07 -3.39 11.76
N VAL A 125 -4.71 -4.48 11.31
CA VAL A 125 -5.40 -5.40 12.22
C VAL A 125 -4.44 -6.24 13.07
N ALA A 126 -3.25 -6.57 12.57
CA ALA A 126 -2.25 -7.30 13.34
C ALA A 126 -1.60 -6.41 14.42
N PHE A 127 -1.24 -5.17 14.08
CA PHE A 127 -0.50 -4.28 14.96
C PHE A 127 -1.37 -3.44 15.90
N ALA A 128 -2.56 -3.00 15.46
CA ALA A 128 -3.42 -2.12 16.25
C ALA A 128 -3.81 -2.71 17.63
N PRO A 129 -4.28 -3.96 17.77
CA PRO A 129 -4.66 -4.50 19.07
C PRO A 129 -3.46 -4.70 19.99
N VAL A 130 -2.31 -5.13 19.45
CA VAL A 130 -1.06 -5.29 20.21
C VAL A 130 -0.60 -3.95 20.76
N MET A 131 -0.57 -2.90 19.93
CA MET A 131 -0.16 -1.56 20.36
C MET A 131 -1.16 -0.96 21.36
N ALA A 132 -2.46 -1.12 21.12
CA ALA A 132 -3.49 -0.60 22.02
C ALA A 132 -3.40 -1.23 23.42
N ILE A 133 -3.23 -2.55 23.49
CA ILE A 133 -3.15 -3.27 24.76
C ILE A 133 -1.77 -3.05 25.41
N GLY A 134 -0.69 -3.15 24.64
CA GLY A 134 0.69 -3.05 25.11
C GLY A 134 1.09 -1.66 25.63
N LEU A 135 0.58 -0.59 25.02
CA LEU A 135 0.87 0.78 25.48
C LEU A 135 -0.01 1.21 26.66
N ASN A 136 -1.23 0.68 26.78
CA ASN A 136 -2.17 1.07 27.83
C ASN A 136 -2.02 0.25 29.12
N TRP A 137 -1.42 -0.94 29.07
CA TRP A 137 -1.36 -1.86 30.21
C TRP A 137 0.05 -2.38 30.49
N LYS A 138 0.60 -2.02 31.66
CA LYS A 138 1.99 -2.37 32.05
C LYS A 138 2.25 -3.85 32.37
N ARG A 139 1.22 -4.71 32.36
CA ARG A 139 1.29 -6.14 32.72
C ARG A 139 1.16 -7.07 31.51
N VAL A 140 1.34 -6.53 30.30
CA VAL A 140 1.21 -7.30 29.07
C VAL A 140 2.44 -8.17 28.86
N ASN A 141 2.21 -9.47 28.74
CA ASN A 141 3.24 -10.47 28.47
C ASN A 141 3.27 -10.84 26.97
N ALA A 142 4.34 -11.50 26.54
CA ALA A 142 4.51 -11.96 25.15
C ALA A 142 3.33 -12.82 24.65
N ASP A 143 2.76 -13.65 25.52
CA ASP A 143 1.61 -14.51 25.18
C ASP A 143 0.32 -13.72 24.93
N ALA A 144 0.13 -12.61 25.65
CA ALA A 144 -1.02 -11.73 25.42
C ALA A 144 -0.87 -10.97 24.10
N ALA A 145 0.36 -10.56 23.76
CA ALA A 145 0.67 -9.94 22.47
C ALA A 145 0.39 -10.91 21.30
N SER A 146 0.89 -12.15 21.36
CA SER A 146 0.65 -13.14 20.31
C SER A 146 -0.82 -13.54 20.17
N ALA A 147 -1.56 -13.65 21.28
CA ALA A 147 -3.00 -13.90 21.26
C ALA A 147 -3.77 -12.77 20.55
N SER A 148 -3.37 -11.51 20.77
CA SER A 148 -4.03 -10.35 20.15
C SER A 148 -3.78 -10.28 18.63
N ILE A 149 -2.57 -10.58 18.16
CA ILE A 149 -2.25 -10.69 16.72
C ILE A 149 -3.10 -11.79 16.09
N SER A 150 -3.13 -12.96 16.73
CA SER A 150 -3.85 -14.13 16.22
C SER A 150 -5.35 -13.87 16.13
N THR A 151 -5.93 -13.24 17.17
CA THR A 151 -7.36 -12.89 17.21
C THR A 151 -7.70 -11.84 16.16
N GLY A 152 -6.85 -10.82 15.98
CA GLY A 152 -7.02 -9.82 14.94
C GLY A 152 -6.98 -10.43 13.55
N LEU A 153 -5.99 -11.28 13.27
CA LEU A 153 -5.85 -11.94 11.97
C LEU A 153 -7.05 -12.85 11.67
N PHE A 154 -7.52 -13.60 12.67
CA PHE A 154 -8.68 -14.47 12.54
C PHE A 154 -9.96 -13.68 12.26
N LEU A 155 -10.15 -12.54 12.95
CA LEU A 155 -11.29 -11.66 12.74
C LEU A 155 -11.28 -10.99 11.37
N LYS A 156 -10.10 -10.64 10.86
CA LYS A 156 -9.95 -10.05 9.52
C LYS A 156 -10.22 -11.06 8.40
N MET A 157 -10.20 -12.37 8.67
CA MET A 157 -10.54 -13.36 7.66
C MET A 157 -11.89 -13.00 7.04
N PRO A 158 -11.95 -12.69 5.73
CA PRO A 158 -13.16 -12.17 5.14
C PRO A 158 -14.25 -13.26 5.24
N PRO A 159 -15.47 -12.92 5.68
CA PRO A 159 -16.59 -13.85 5.54
C PRO A 159 -16.75 -14.20 4.05
N GLN A 160 -17.12 -15.44 3.77
CA GLN A 160 -17.24 -16.03 2.42
C GLN A 160 -18.01 -15.15 1.39
N GLN A 161 -18.82 -14.20 1.84
CA GLN A 161 -19.54 -13.22 1.00
C GLN A 161 -18.65 -12.19 0.28
N ASN A 162 -17.43 -11.90 0.75
CA ASN A 162 -16.54 -10.90 0.11
C ASN A 162 -15.57 -11.50 -0.91
N LEU A 163 -15.52 -12.83 -1.06
CA LEU A 163 -14.63 -13.52 -2.01
C LEU A 163 -14.96 -13.19 -3.49
N TRP A 164 -16.21 -12.84 -3.79
CA TRP A 164 -16.67 -12.47 -5.13
C TRP A 164 -16.06 -11.15 -5.62
N VAL A 165 -15.74 -10.23 -4.71
CA VAL A 165 -15.07 -8.95 -5.01
C VAL A 165 -13.58 -9.16 -5.35
N ILE A 166 -12.96 -10.18 -4.76
CA ILE A 166 -11.54 -10.53 -4.98
C ILE A 166 -11.37 -11.31 -6.29
N SER A 167 -12.41 -12.00 -6.76
CA SER A 167 -12.42 -12.80 -8.00
C SER A 167 -12.64 -11.99 -9.29
N GLY A 168 -12.81 -10.66 -9.22
CA GLY A 168 -13.08 -9.83 -10.42
C GLY A 168 -14.40 -10.16 -11.14
N SER A 169 -15.28 -10.94 -10.52
CA SER A 169 -16.58 -11.31 -11.08
C SER A 169 -17.60 -10.21 -10.75
N GLY A 170 -17.82 -9.30 -11.71
CA GLY A 170 -18.83 -8.24 -11.67
C GLY A 170 -20.28 -8.73 -11.67
N ARG A 171 -20.65 -9.61 -10.74
CA ARG A 171 -22.04 -10.03 -10.56
C ARG A 171 -22.53 -9.58 -9.18
N SER A 172 -23.20 -8.43 -9.20
CA SER A 172 -24.07 -7.97 -8.12
C SER A 172 -25.06 -9.10 -7.77
N PRO A 173 -25.21 -9.48 -6.49
CA PRO A 173 -26.43 -10.13 -6.06
C PRO A 173 -27.49 -9.04 -5.94
N SER A 174 -28.41 -9.04 -6.90
CA SER A 174 -29.69 -8.36 -6.79
C SER A 174 -30.48 -8.94 -5.61
N VAL A 175 -30.47 -8.24 -4.47
CA VAL A 175 -31.59 -8.16 -3.52
C VAL A 175 -31.56 -6.80 -2.85
#